data_AF-A0A5A7RUE2-F1
#
_entry.id   AF-A0A5A7RUE2-F1
#
_cell.length_a   1.000
_cell.length_b   1.000
_cell.length_c   1.000
_cell.angle_alpha   90.00
_cell.angle_beta   90.00
_cell.angle_gamma   90.00
#
_symmetry.space_group_name_H-M   'P 1'
#
loop_
_entity.id
_entity.type
_entity.pdbx_description
1 polymer ?
#
loop_
_entity_poly.entity_id
_entity_poly.type
_entity_poly.pdbx_seq_one_letter_code
_entity_poly.pdbx_strand_id
1 'polypeptide(L)'
;MEKGTIPINKKYELQYHYFDRDTKYKYYNRKFEIYLVEKKNFGKNYILHMDNCETTPGKWTPHIHKPPNINKRLYFGVSTLNWNDIKNNFLDCIVGEIGEEHREDVKKAIGKLMSPKI
;
A
#
# COMPACT_ATOMS: atom_id res chain seq x y z
N MET A 1 -16.31 6.95 -1.72
CA MET A 1 -15.08 6.36 -2.29
C MET A 1 -14.04 7.46 -2.47
N GLU A 2 -12.77 7.19 -2.17
CA GLU A 2 -11.70 8.19 -2.22
C GLU A 2 -10.48 7.62 -2.94
N LYS A 3 -9.94 8.35 -3.91
CA LYS A 3 -8.77 7.92 -4.69
C LYS A 3 -7.87 9.10 -4.96
N GLY A 4 -6.59 8.83 -5.15
CA GLY A 4 -5.63 9.89 -5.45
C GLY A 4 -4.22 9.37 -5.66
N THR A 5 -3.29 10.31 -5.79
CA THR A 5 -1.88 10.02 -6.03
C THR A 5 -1.03 10.82 -5.07
N ILE A 6 -0.04 10.18 -4.46
CA ILE A 6 0.95 10.80 -3.59
C ILE A 6 2.30 10.71 -4.31
N PRO A 7 2.88 11.82 -4.78
CA PRO A 7 4.20 11.77 -5.39
C PRO A 7 5.26 11.40 -4.34
N ILE A 8 6.14 10.47 -4.70
CA ILE A 8 7.36 10.18 -3.93
C ILE A 8 8.45 11.11 -4.42
N ASN A 9 8.71 11.11 -5.73
CA ASN A 9 9.65 12.00 -6.39
C ASN A 9 9.27 12.19 -7.87
N LYS A 10 10.21 12.68 -8.70
CA LYS A 10 9.98 12.87 -10.15
C LYS A 10 9.69 11.56 -10.88
N LYS A 11 10.22 10.44 -10.39
CA LYS A 11 10.18 9.12 -11.03
C LYS A 11 9.12 8.19 -10.45
N TYR A 12 8.77 8.32 -9.16
CA TYR A 12 7.84 7.40 -8.49
C TYR A 12 6.66 8.11 -7.83
N GLU A 13 5.53 7.39 -7.74
CA GLU A 13 4.34 7.81 -7.01
C GLU A 13 3.63 6.61 -6.37
N LEU A 14 2.86 6.91 -5.31
CA LEU A 14 1.85 6.01 -4.78
C LEU A 14 0.50 6.38 -5.37
N GLN A 15 -0.25 5.41 -5.86
CA GLN A 15 -1.65 5.58 -6.23
C GLN A 15 -2.49 4.85 -5.20
N TYR A 16 -3.46 5.52 -4.60
CA TYR A 16 -4.29 4.94 -3.57
C TYR A 16 -5.76 4.96 -3.97
N HIS A 17 -6.46 3.95 -3.50
CA HIS A 17 -7.90 3.79 -3.63
C HIS A 17 -8.45 3.26 -2.31
N TYR A 18 -9.29 4.05 -1.67
CA TYR A 18 -10.01 3.69 -0.46
C TYR A 18 -11.51 3.61 -0.77
N PHE A 19 -12.06 2.42 -0.64
CA PHE A 19 -13.48 2.15 -0.91
C PHE A 19 -14.37 2.74 0.18
N ASP A 20 -15.67 2.64 -0.02
CA ASP A 20 -16.64 2.98 1.01
C ASP A 20 -16.54 2.05 2.21
N ARG A 21 -16.93 2.57 3.37
CA ARG A 21 -16.90 1.82 4.62
C ARG A 21 -18.01 0.77 4.59
N ASP A 22 -17.69 -0.43 5.03
CA ASP A 22 -18.66 -1.49 5.29
C ASP A 22 -19.15 -1.39 6.74
N THR A 23 -20.36 -0.86 6.92
CA THR A 23 -20.94 -0.67 8.26
C THR A 23 -21.19 -1.96 9.02
N LYS A 24 -21.05 -3.14 8.38
CA LYS A 24 -21.16 -4.45 9.05
C LYS A 24 -19.95 -4.76 9.94
N TYR A 25 -18.83 -4.08 9.77
CA TYR A 25 -17.61 -4.30 10.55
C TYR A 25 -17.28 -3.14 11.48
N LYS A 26 -16.93 -3.48 12.72
CA LYS A 26 -16.54 -2.51 13.77
C LYS A 26 -15.07 -2.07 13.65
N TYR A 27 -14.21 -2.91 13.10
CA TYR A 27 -12.77 -2.68 12.98
C TYR A 27 -12.32 -2.97 11.55
N TYR A 28 -11.41 -2.15 10.98
CA TYR A 28 -10.91 -2.31 9.60
C TYR A 28 -12.01 -2.42 8.54
N ASN A 29 -13.02 -1.56 8.67
CA ASN A 29 -14.22 -1.62 7.85
C ASN A 29 -14.09 -0.93 6.49
N ARG A 30 -12.86 -0.73 5.99
CA ARG A 30 -12.62 -0.01 4.74
C ARG A 30 -11.63 -0.78 3.89
N LYS A 31 -12.03 -1.08 2.66
CA LYS A 31 -11.17 -1.74 1.68
C LYS A 31 -10.22 -0.68 1.14
N PHE A 32 -8.98 -1.06 0.90
CA PHE A 32 -8.01 -0.18 0.27
C PHE A 32 -7.09 -0.94 -0.68
N GLU A 33 -6.57 -0.21 -1.65
CA GLU A 33 -5.56 -0.64 -2.61
C GLU A 33 -4.56 0.52 -2.77
N ILE A 34 -3.26 0.24 -2.61
CA ILE A 34 -2.18 1.25 -2.68
C ILE A 34 -1.06 0.71 -3.56
N TYR A 35 -0.86 1.31 -4.73
CA TYR A 35 0.08 0.88 -5.75
C TYR A 35 1.33 1.78 -5.77
N LEU A 36 2.52 1.17 -5.80
CA LEU A 36 3.76 1.84 -6.19
C LEU A 36 3.91 1.80 -7.71
N VAL A 37 4.10 2.97 -8.29
CA VAL A 37 4.17 3.15 -9.74
C VAL A 37 5.38 3.99 -10.13
N GLU A 38 6.11 3.52 -11.13
CA GLU A 38 7.16 4.27 -11.81
C GLU A 38 6.55 5.04 -12.99
N LYS A 39 6.82 6.34 -13.04
CA LYS A 39 6.49 7.23 -14.15
C LYS A 39 7.49 7.00 -15.29
N LYS A 40 6.98 6.62 -16.46
CA LYS A 40 7.76 6.56 -17.70
C LYS A 40 7.27 7.67 -18.64
N ASN A 41 8.10 8.02 -19.63
CA ASN A 41 7.72 9.02 -20.64
C ASN A 41 6.44 8.62 -21.40
N PHE A 42 6.23 7.32 -21.61
CA PHE A 42 5.06 6.76 -22.29
C PHE A 42 4.32 5.76 -21.40
N GLY A 43 3.83 6.25 -20.26
CA GLY A 43 2.93 5.49 -19.39
C GLY A 43 3.47 5.25 -17.99
N LYS A 44 2.99 4.18 -17.37
CA LYS A 44 3.23 3.88 -15.97
C LYS A 44 3.62 2.41 -15.84
N ASN A 45 4.71 2.15 -15.12
CA ASN A 45 5.16 0.81 -14.81
C ASN A 45 4.78 0.45 -13.36
N TYR A 46 4.07 -0.65 -13.19
CA TYR A 46 3.60 -1.12 -11.90
C TYR A 46 4.70 -1.93 -11.19
N ILE A 47 5.06 -1.55 -9.95
CA ILE A 47 6.17 -2.18 -9.22
C ILE A 47 5.68 -3.11 -8.10
N LEU A 48 4.74 -2.67 -7.27
CA LEU A 48 4.14 -3.46 -6.19
C LEU A 48 2.84 -2.78 -5.73
N HIS A 49 1.99 -3.48 -4.98
CA HIS A 49 0.89 -2.85 -4.25
C HIS A 49 0.67 -3.47 -2.89
N MET A 50 -0.02 -2.73 -2.03
CA MET A 50 -0.59 -3.20 -0.78
C MET A 50 -2.12 -3.10 -0.85
N ASP A 51 -2.81 -4.18 -0.52
CA ASP A 51 -4.28 -4.18 -0.39
C ASP A 51 -4.71 -4.90 0.87
N ASN A 52 -6.01 -4.93 1.16
CA ASN A 52 -6.58 -5.77 2.20
C ASN A 52 -7.65 -6.74 1.68
N CYS A 53 -7.46 -7.22 0.45
CA CYS A 53 -8.49 -7.90 -0.34
C CYS A 53 -8.66 -9.40 0.01
N GLU A 54 -8.68 -9.77 1.29
CA GLU A 54 -9.14 -11.11 1.65
C GLU A 54 -10.67 -11.17 1.47
N THR A 55 -11.13 -12.12 0.66
CA THR A 55 -12.54 -12.28 0.26
C THR A 55 -13.43 -12.80 1.38
N THR A 56 -12.87 -13.14 2.54
CA THR A 56 -13.63 -13.65 3.67
C THR A 56 -14.20 -12.48 4.49
N PRO A 57 -15.53 -12.43 4.70
CA PRO A 57 -16.17 -11.53 5.65
C PRO A 57 -15.38 -11.36 6.96
N GLY A 58 -14.90 -10.15 7.26
CA GLY A 58 -14.24 -9.81 8.52
C GLY A 58 -12.73 -10.05 8.59
N LYS A 59 -12.07 -10.46 7.50
CA LYS A 59 -10.61 -10.66 7.45
C LYS A 59 -9.89 -9.65 6.56
N TRP A 60 -10.03 -8.36 6.82
CA TRP A 60 -9.50 -7.31 5.95
C TRP A 60 -8.03 -7.02 6.31
N THR A 61 -7.19 -8.05 6.17
CA THR A 61 -5.76 -8.02 6.56
C THR A 61 -4.93 -7.43 5.42
N PRO A 62 -4.00 -6.49 5.69
CA PRO A 62 -3.10 -5.97 4.68
C PRO A 62 -2.14 -7.02 4.10
N HIS A 63 -1.95 -6.98 2.79
CA HIS A 63 -1.07 -7.85 2.03
C HIS A 63 -0.26 -7.02 1.03
N ILE A 64 1.03 -7.31 0.86
CA ILE A 64 1.83 -6.75 -0.23
C ILE A 64 2.00 -7.77 -1.34
N HIS A 65 1.63 -7.35 -2.54
CA HIS A 65 1.73 -8.10 -3.77
C HIS A 65 2.77 -7.46 -4.68
N LYS A 66 3.61 -8.31 -5.27
CA LYS A 66 4.56 -7.91 -6.31
C LYS A 66 4.08 -8.45 -7.67
N PRO A 67 4.53 -7.88 -8.80
CA PRO A 67 4.29 -8.41 -10.14
C PRO A 67 4.59 -9.92 -10.19
N PRO A 68 3.90 -10.69 -11.06
CA PRO A 68 4.04 -12.14 -11.15
C PRO A 68 5.48 -12.63 -11.32
N ASN A 69 6.35 -11.79 -11.87
CA ASN A 69 7.75 -12.11 -12.17
C ASN A 69 8.67 -11.93 -10.95
N ILE A 70 8.16 -11.41 -9.83
CA ILE A 70 8.90 -11.19 -8.58
C ILE A 70 8.32 -12.12 -7.51
N ASN A 71 8.98 -13.26 -7.28
CA ASN A 71 8.54 -14.38 -6.43
C ASN A 71 8.50 -14.11 -4.91
N LYS A 72 8.10 -12.93 -4.45
CA LYS A 72 8.04 -12.61 -3.01
C LYS A 72 6.73 -11.93 -2.62
N ARG A 73 5.75 -12.73 -2.20
CA ARG A 73 4.56 -12.26 -1.46
C ARG A 73 4.99 -12.02 0.00
N LEU A 74 4.70 -10.83 0.52
CA LEU A 74 5.00 -10.48 1.91
C LEU A 74 3.67 -10.36 2.66
N TYR A 75 3.43 -11.32 3.54
CA TYR A 75 2.25 -11.39 4.40
C TYR A 75 2.51 -10.60 5.68
N PHE A 76 1.60 -9.70 6.03
CA PHE A 76 1.55 -9.12 7.36
C PHE A 76 0.77 -10.08 8.24
N GLY A 77 1.38 -10.58 9.31
CA GLY A 77 0.69 -11.44 10.26
C GLY A 77 -0.51 -10.74 10.90
N VAL A 78 -1.51 -11.52 11.30
CA VAL A 78 -2.77 -11.06 11.90
C VAL A 78 -2.55 -10.25 13.21
N SER A 79 -1.39 -10.39 13.85
CA SER A 79 -0.99 -9.60 15.04
C SER A 79 -0.60 -8.15 14.74
N THR A 80 -0.30 -7.81 13.47
CA THR A 80 0.08 -6.47 13.02
C THR A 80 -1.08 -5.73 12.38
N LEU A 81 -2.20 -5.67 13.09
CA LEU A 81 -3.25 -4.68 12.83
C LEU A 81 -2.81 -3.27 13.27
N ASN A 82 -1.53 -2.92 13.32
CA ASN A 82 -1.08 -1.57 13.65
C ASN A 82 -0.72 -0.85 12.36
N TRP A 83 -1.42 0.24 12.05
CA TRP A 83 -1.21 0.98 10.80
C TRP A 83 0.21 1.51 10.64
N ASN A 84 0.89 1.85 11.75
CA ASN A 84 2.28 2.30 11.68
C ASN A 84 3.23 1.17 11.31
N ASP A 85 3.04 -0.02 11.88
CA ASP A 85 3.86 -1.20 11.54
C ASP A 85 3.62 -1.63 10.09
N ILE A 86 2.36 -1.56 9.63
CA ILE A 86 1.98 -1.80 8.24
C ILE A 86 2.72 -0.83 7.29
N LYS A 87 2.69 0.48 7.62
CA LYS A 87 3.42 1.51 6.86
C LYS A 87 4.93 1.27 6.86
N ASN A 88 5.49 0.83 7.99
CA ASN A 88 6.94 0.57 8.10
C ASN A 88 7.37 -0.62 7.24
N ASN A 89 6.67 -1.76 7.27
CA ASN A 89 7.08 -2.85 6.38
C ASN A 89 6.78 -2.51 4.91
N PHE A 90 5.74 -1.73 4.62
CA PHE A 90 5.49 -1.24 3.26
C PHE A 90 6.62 -0.32 2.78
N LEU A 91 7.13 0.56 3.66
CA LEU A 91 8.32 1.38 3.40
C LEU A 91 9.52 0.50 3.04
N ASP A 92 9.84 -0.50 3.86
CA ASP A 92 10.98 -1.39 3.61
C ASP A 92 10.82 -2.18 2.31
N CYS A 93 9.59 -2.59 1.97
CA CYS A 93 9.30 -3.25 0.70
C CYS A 93 9.51 -2.32 -0.50
N ILE A 94 9.01 -1.08 -0.43
CA ILE A 94 9.17 -0.11 -1.50
C ILE A 94 10.65 0.22 -1.68
N VAL A 95 11.35 0.51 -0.58
CA VAL A 95 12.78 0.82 -0.59
C VAL A 95 13.60 -0.34 -1.15
N GLY A 96 13.25 -1.58 -0.81
CA GLY A 96 13.88 -2.77 -1.38
C GLY A 96 13.70 -2.91 -2.90
N GLU A 97 12.66 -2.31 -3.49
CA GLU A 97 12.44 -2.33 -4.95
C GLU A 97 13.05 -1.12 -5.67
N ILE A 98 13.04 0.06 -5.08
CA ILE A 98 13.43 1.30 -5.78
C ILE A 98 14.76 1.89 -5.34
N GLY A 99 15.35 1.42 -4.25
CA GLY A 99 16.65 1.86 -3.73
C GLY A 99 16.58 2.59 -2.38
N GLU A 100 17.63 2.40 -1.57
CA GLU A 100 17.80 2.99 -0.24
C GLU A 100 17.90 4.51 -0.27
N GLU A 101 18.42 5.06 -1.37
CA GLU A 101 18.52 6.50 -1.63
C GLU A 101 17.15 7.21 -1.65
N HIS A 102 16.06 6.46 -1.81
CA HIS A 102 14.70 7.00 -1.82
C HIS A 102 13.96 6.87 -0.48
N ARG A 103 14.58 6.30 0.56
CA ARG A 103 13.90 6.00 1.84
C ARG A 103 13.14 7.19 2.43
N GLU A 104 13.77 8.36 2.52
CA GLU A 104 13.14 9.53 3.15
C GLU A 104 11.96 10.08 2.35
N ASP A 105 12.04 10.05 1.01
CA ASP A 105 10.95 10.46 0.14
C ASP A 105 9.77 9.48 0.24
N VAL A 106 10.06 8.18 0.26
CA VAL A 106 9.06 7.13 0.43
C VAL A 106 8.39 7.24 1.80
N LYS A 107 9.17 7.47 2.86
CA LYS A 107 8.65 7.66 4.23
C LYS A 107 7.69 8.85 4.32
N LYS A 108 8.04 9.97 3.70
CA LYS A 108 7.15 11.15 3.60
C LYS A 108 5.87 10.85 2.82
N ALA A 109 5.96 10.10 1.73
CA ALA A 109 4.79 9.73 0.93
C ALA A 109 3.86 8.76 1.68
N ILE A 110 4.41 7.71 2.29
CA ILE A 110 3.67 6.74 3.10
C ILE A 110 3.02 7.41 4.32
N GLY A 111 3.68 8.39 4.92
CA GLY A 111 3.13 9.16 6.05
C GLY A 111 1.81 9.88 5.73
N LYS A 112 1.54 10.18 4.44
CA LYS A 112 0.30 10.81 3.98
C LYS A 112 -0.85 9.80 3.77
N LEU A 113 -0.57 8.49 3.84
CA LEU A 113 -1.61 7.47 3.71
C LEU A 113 -2.48 7.45 4.96
N MET A 114 -3.79 7.54 4.75
CA MET A 114 -4.75 7.45 5.83
C MET A 114 -4.84 6.03 6.35
N SER A 115 -5.12 5.92 7.65
CA SER A 115 -5.50 4.65 8.26
C SER A 115 -6.84 4.17 7.69
N PRO A 116 -6.94 2.92 7.23
CA PRO A 116 -8.21 2.30 6.89
C PRO A 116 -9.01 1.89 8.13
N LYS A 117 -8.41 1.94 9.33
CA LYS A 117 -9.15 1.91 10.59
C LYS A 117 -9.77 3.26 10.86
N ILE A 118 -11.03 3.23 11.27
CA ILE A 118 -11.70 4.32 11.98
C ILE A 118 -11.86 3.88 13.43
#